data_AF-A0A382KHK6-F1
#
_entry.id   AF-A0A382KHK6-F1
#
_cell.length_a   1.000
_cell.length_b   1.000
_cell.length_c   1.000
_cell.angle_alpha   90.00
_cell.angle_beta   90.00
_cell.angle_gamma   90.00
#
_symmetry.space_group_name_H-M   'P 1'
#
loop_
_entity.id
_entity.type
_entity.pdbx_description
1 polymer ?
#
loop_
_entity_poly.entity_id
_entity_poly.type
_entity_poly.pdbx_seq_one_letter_code
_entity_poly.pdbx_strand_id
1 'polypeptide(L)' 'MKLSKTQIEDFHRDGYMFLPKLFSDLEIGVLSAELPSIFSLEREEIERDETSGEIRGAFAMHKYNEIFAALLPHPRLVEP' A
#
# COMPACT_ATOMS: atom_id res chain seq x y z
N MET A 1 -13.97 -2.33 9.56
CA MET A 1 -14.56 -1.06 10.04
C MET A 1 -15.93 -0.96 9.37
N LYS A 2 -16.76 0.05 9.61
CA LYS A 2 -17.85 0.33 8.65
C LYS A 2 -17.81 1.80 8.34
N LEU A 3 -17.84 2.16 7.06
CA LEU A 3 -17.84 3.56 6.65
C LEU A 3 -19.11 4.23 7.19
N SER A 4 -18.93 5.43 7.72
CA SER A 4 -20.08 6.27 8.07
C SER A 4 -20.83 6.69 6.80
N LYS A 5 -22.11 7.03 6.94
CA LYS A 5 -22.90 7.56 5.82
C LYS A 5 -22.26 8.80 5.20
N THR A 6 -21.74 9.70 6.03
CA THR A 6 -21.04 10.91 5.59
C THR A 6 -19.80 10.57 4.75
N GLN A 7 -18.98 9.61 5.17
CA GLN A 7 -17.83 9.15 4.39
C GLN A 7 -18.22 8.58 3.02
N ILE A 8 -19.34 7.84 2.95
CA ILE A 8 -19.86 7.30 1.69
C ILE A 8 -20.35 8.44 0.78
N GLU A 9 -21.09 9.41 1.34
CA GLU A 9 -21.58 10.58 0.61
C GLU A 9 -20.42 11.46 0.10
N ASP A 10 -19.40 11.70 0.93
CA ASP A 10 -18.19 12.43 0.55
C ASP A 10 -17.45 11.72 -0.58
N PHE A 11 -17.31 10.40 -0.51
CA PHE A 11 -16.71 9.62 -1.59
C PHE A 11 -17.49 9.76 -2.91
N HIS A 12 -18.82 9.70 -2.86
CA HIS A 12 -19.65 9.87 -4.07
C HIS A 12 -19.56 11.27 -4.65
N ARG A 13 -19.41 12.29 -3.81
CA ARG A 13 -19.29 13.69 -4.24
C ARG A 13 -17.90 14.02 -4.79
N ASP A 14 -16.86 13.61 -4.07
CA ASP A 14 -15.49 14.08 -4.29
C ASP A 14 -14.64 13.06 -5.10
N GLY A 15 -15.11 11.81 -5.22
CA GLY A 15 -14.41 10.74 -5.95
C GLY A 15 -13.25 10.10 -5.17
N TYR A 16 -13.00 10.55 -3.94
CA TYR A 16 -12.00 9.98 -3.04
C TYR A 16 -12.45 10.14 -1.58
N MET A 17 -11.77 9.43 -0.68
CA MET A 17 -11.99 9.53 0.76
C MET A 17 -10.65 9.48 1.47
N PHE A 18 -10.53 10.24 2.56
CA PHE A 18 -9.35 10.22 3.41
C PHE A 18 -9.65 9.48 4.73
N LEU A 19 -8.90 8.41 5.00
CA LEU A 19 -9.00 7.59 6.22
C LEU A 19 -7.73 7.76 7.06
N PRO A 20 -7.64 8.82 7.89
CA PRO A 20 -6.45 9.07 8.69
C PRO A 20 -6.24 7.94 9.71
N LYS A 21 -4.98 7.55 9.91
CA LYS A 21 -4.59 6.57 10.93
C LYS A 21 -5.32 5.23 10.84
N LEU A 22 -5.62 4.77 9.62
CA LEU A 22 -6.18 3.43 9.39
C LEU A 22 -5.26 2.33 9.96
N PHE A 23 -3.95 2.57 9.87
CA PHE A 23 -2.90 1.82 10.55
C PHE A 23 -2.11 2.76 11.48
N SER A 24 -1.57 2.20 12.54
CA SER A 24 -0.68 2.89 13.47
C SER A 24 0.71 3.11 12.86
N ASP A 25 1.46 4.06 13.40
CA ASP A 25 2.83 4.36 12.95
C ASP A 25 3.75 3.13 13.07
N LEU A 26 3.52 2.26 14.06
CA LEU A 26 4.26 1.01 14.22
C LEU A 26 3.95 0.02 13.10
N GLU A 27 2.68 -0.15 12.73
CA GLU A 27 2.26 -1.03 11.63
C GLU A 27 2.80 -0.53 10.28
N ILE A 28 2.77 0.79 10.06
CA ILE A 28 3.39 1.41 8.88
C ILE A 28 4.91 1.22 8.89
N GLY A 29 5.54 1.27 10.06
CA GLY A 29 6.97 1.00 10.23
C GLY A 29 7.36 -0.40 9.76
N VAL A 30 6.54 -1.41 10.04
CA VAL A 30 6.76 -2.79 9.55
C VAL A 30 6.74 -2.84 8.02
N LEU A 31 5.75 -2.22 7.37
CA LEU A 31 5.68 -2.15 5.90
C LEU A 31 6.88 -1.41 5.30
N SER A 32 7.28 -0.30 5.92
CA SER A 32 8.37 0.55 5.42
C SER A 32 9.73 -0.14 5.53
N ALA A 33 9.93 -0.96 6.57
CA ALA A 33 11.16 -1.71 6.78
C ALA A 33 11.43 -2.78 5.69
N GLU A 34 10.39 -3.24 5.00
CA GLU A 34 10.50 -4.22 3.91
C GLU A 34 10.96 -3.58 2.58
N LEU A 35 10.72 -2.27 2.40
CA LEU A 35 10.97 -1.59 1.13
C LEU A 35 12.42 -1.67 0.64
N PRO A 36 13.47 -1.48 1.49
CA PRO A 36 14.85 -1.59 1.03
C PRO A 36 15.18 -2.98 0.46
N SER A 37 14.69 -4.05 1.11
CA SER A 37 14.85 -5.42 0.64
C SER A 37 14.16 -5.61 -0.72
N ILE A 38 12.89 -5.20 -0.84
CA ILE A 38 12.13 -5.28 -2.09
C ILE A 38 12.83 -4.54 -3.24
N PHE A 39 13.31 -3.33 -2.99
CA PHE A 39 13.96 -2.50 -4.01
C PHE A 39 15.35 -3.01 -4.43
N SER A 40 15.97 -3.87 -3.62
CA SER A 40 17.22 -4.56 -3.99
C SER A 40 17.02 -5.75 -4.92
N LEU A 41 15.79 -6.22 -5.12
CA LEU A 41 15.51 -7.38 -5.96
C LEU A 41 15.67 -7.05 -7.45
N GLU A 42 16.34 -7.94 -8.18
CA GLU A 42 16.38 -7.92 -9.64
C GLU A 42 15.18 -8.70 -10.19
N ARG A 43 14.10 -7.99 -10.50
CA ARG A 43 12.86 -8.58 -11.00
C ARG A 43 12.17 -7.64 -11.97
N GLU A 44 11.36 -8.21 -12.87
CA GLU A 44 10.54 -7.45 -13.82
C GLU A 44 9.51 -6.55 -13.10
N GLU A 45 9.05 -6.93 -11.91
CA GLU A 45 8.10 -6.11 -11.15
C GLU A 45 8.73 -4.89 -10.45
N ILE A 46 10.07 -4.77 -10.45
CA ILE A 46 10.76 -3.61 -9.88
C ILE A 46 11.21 -2.70 -11.01
N GLU A 47 10.38 -1.71 -11.32
CA GLU A 47 10.65 -0.72 -12.36
C GLU A 47 11.73 0.26 -11.89
N ARG A 48 12.73 0.44 -12.75
CA ARG A 48 13.81 1.41 -12.56
C ARG A 48 13.85 2.35 -13.74
N ASP A 49 14.23 3.58 -13.48
CA ASP A 49 14.56 4.54 -14.51
C ASP A 49 15.70 4.00 -15.38
N GLU A 50 15.54 4.00 -16.69
CA GLU A 50 16.53 3.45 -17.62
C GLU A 50 17.85 4.23 -17.62
N THR A 51 17.80 5.52 -17.27
CA THR A 51 18.98 6.40 -17.31
C THR A 51 19.66 6.50 -15.94
N SER A 52 18.91 6.74 -14.87
CA SER A 52 19.47 6.92 -13.53
C SER A 52 19.57 5.62 -12.73
N GLY A 53 18.83 4.58 -13.10
CA GLY A 53 18.72 3.34 -12.32
C GLY A 53 17.89 3.48 -11.05
N GLU A 54 17.29 4.65 -10.80
CA GLU A 54 16.46 4.90 -9.62
C GLU A 54 15.16 4.12 -9.66
N ILE A 55 14.67 3.68 -8.50
CA ILE A 55 13.41 2.93 -8.39
C ILE A 55 12.24 3.85 -8.75
N ARG A 56 11.42 3.43 -9.71
CA ARG A 56 10.18 4.10 -10.13
C ARG A 56 8.94 3.44 -9.53
N GLY A 57 8.99 2.12 -9.30
CA GLY A 57 7.87 1.40 -8.71
C GLY A 57 8.22 -0.05 -8.36
N ALA A 58 7.43 -0.61 -7.45
CA ALA A 58 7.42 -2.03 -7.16
C ALA A 58 5.98 -2.54 -7.29
N PHE A 59 5.75 -3.39 -8.30
CA PHE A 59 4.42 -3.89 -8.64
C PHE A 59 4.17 -5.24 -7.99
N ALA A 60 2.91 -5.52 -7.68
CA ALA A 60 2.48 -6.81 -7.15
C ALA A 60 3.29 -7.34 -5.93
N MET A 61 3.77 -6.45 -5.03
CA MET A 61 4.57 -6.79 -3.85
C MET A 61 4.00 -7.95 -3.01
N HIS A 62 2.67 -8.04 -2.91
CA HIS A 62 1.96 -9.12 -2.23
C HIS A 62 2.24 -10.53 -2.76
N LYS A 63 2.79 -10.68 -3.98
CA LYS A 63 3.13 -11.99 -4.56
C LYS A 63 4.50 -12.51 -4.10
N TYR A 64 5.37 -11.64 -3.60
CA TYR A 64 6.75 -11.99 -3.25
C TYR A 64 7.23 -11.41 -1.92
N ASN A 65 6.36 -10.71 -1.19
CA ASN A 65 6.63 -10.24 0.16
C ASN A 65 5.43 -10.56 1.07
N GLU A 66 5.68 -11.31 2.15
CA GLU A 66 4.63 -11.82 3.04
C GLU A 66 3.92 -10.71 3.83
N ILE A 67 4.64 -9.64 4.19
CA ILE A 67 4.05 -8.50 4.92
C ILE A 67 3.06 -7.76 4.01
N PHE A 68 3.45 -7.49 2.75
CA PHE A 68 2.53 -6.91 1.78
C PHE A 68 1.41 -7.87 1.35
N ALA A 69 1.64 -9.19 1.41
CA ALA A 69 0.61 -10.19 1.20
C ALA A 69 -0.47 -10.15 2.29
N ALA A 70 -0.05 -9.94 3.55
CA ALA A 70 -0.96 -9.79 4.68
C ALA A 70 -1.74 -8.46 4.67
N LEU A 71 -1.18 -7.40 4.08
CA LEU A 71 -1.83 -6.09 4.00
C LEU A 71 -3.09 -6.12 3.13
N LEU A 72 -3.03 -6.71 1.92
CA LEU A 72 -4.15 -6.64 0.97
C LEU A 72 -5.49 -7.18 1.48
N PRO A 73 -5.58 -8.36 2.11
CA PRO A 73 -6.85 -8.87 2.64
C PRO A 73 -7.21 -8.27 4.02
N HIS A 74 -6.44 -7.31 4.53
CA HIS A 74 -6.64 -6.81 5.88
C HIS A 74 -8.08 -6.24 6.03
N PRO A 75 -8.89 -6.68 7.04
CA PRO A 75 -10.31 -6.29 7.15
C PRO A 75 -10.55 -4.78 7.19
N ARG A 76 -9.62 -4.00 7.76
CA ARG A 76 -9.64 -2.52 7.69
C ARG A 76 -9.63 -1.92 6.27
N LEU A 77 -9.14 -2.64 5.25
CA LEU A 77 -9.11 -2.22 3.85
C LEU A 77 -10.26 -2.80 3.02
N VAL A 78 -10.61 -4.07 3.23
CA VAL A 78 -11.61 -4.79 2.40
C VAL A 78 -13.02 -4.77 2.97
N GLU A 79 -13.15 -4.59 4.29
CA GLU A 79 -14.42 -4.38 4.99
C GLU A 79 -14.43 -2.98 5.65
N PRO A 80 -14.22 -1.88 4.91
CA PRO A 80 -14.17 -0.55 5.50
C PRO A 80 -15.55 -0.01 5.88
#